data_AF-A0A1C3VSA9-F1
#
_entry.id   AF-A0A1C3VSA9-F1
#
_cell.length_a   1.000
_cell.length_b   1.000
_cell.length_c   1.000
_cell.angle_alpha   90.00
_cell.angle_beta   90.00
_cell.angle_gamma   90.00
#
_symmetry.space_group_name_H-M   'P 1'
#
loop_
_entity.id
_entity.type
_entity.pdbx_description
1 polymer ?
#
loop_
_entity_poly.entity_id
_entity_poly.type
_entity_poly.pdbx_seq_one_letter_code
_entity_poly.pdbx_strand_id
1 'polypeptide(L)' 'MTCKCIETVNEKLASRNTRLSQAIMFGEAKHPGLMIETHQIDKGRGKMKAVSMFLTYCAFCGTKYGEDAA' A
#
# COMPACT_ATOMS: atom_id res chain seq x y z
N MET A 1 -21.21 -0.05 -3.19
CA MET A 1 -20.86 -0.82 -1.97
C MET A 1 -19.47 -0.37 -1.55
N THR A 2 -19.31 0.23 -0.38
CA THR A 2 -18.01 0.78 0.07
C THR A 2 -17.05 -0.38 0.35
N CYS A 3 -16.01 -0.55 -0.48
CA CYS A 3 -15.01 -1.63 -0.35
C CYS A 3 -14.26 -1.48 0.98
N LYS A 4 -14.42 -2.41 1.94
CA LYS A 4 -13.61 -2.47 3.20
C LYS A 4 -12.23 -3.10 3.00
N CYS A 5 -11.74 -3.04 1.77
CA CYS A 5 -10.66 -3.86 1.27
C CYS A 5 -9.32 -3.50 1.92
N ILE A 6 -9.10 -2.22 2.21
CA ILE A 6 -7.89 -1.74 2.90
C ILE A 6 -7.88 -2.20 4.35
N GLU A 7 -9.00 -2.02 5.06
CA GLU A 7 -9.14 -2.39 6.48
C GLU A 7 -8.87 -3.89 6.67
N THR A 8 -9.54 -4.74 5.89
CA THR A 8 -9.37 -6.20 5.96
C THR A 8 -7.95 -6.66 5.65
N VAL A 9 -7.28 -6.04 4.67
CA VAL A 9 -5.88 -6.41 4.36
C VAL A 9 -4.94 -5.90 5.46
N ASN A 10 -5.17 -4.71 6.00
CA ASN A 10 -4.39 -4.18 7.12
C ASN A 10 -4.53 -5.03 8.39
N GLU A 11 -5.73 -5.52 8.71
CA GLU A 11 -5.94 -6.46 9.82
C GLU A 11 -5.08 -7.72 9.66
N LYS A 12 -5.00 -8.27 8.44
CA LYS A 12 -4.15 -9.44 8.14
C LYS A 12 -2.66 -9.13 8.22
N LEU A 13 -2.25 -7.92 7.85
CA LEU A 13 -0.84 -7.50 7.82
C LEU A 13 -0.34 -6.96 9.16
N ALA A 14 -1.22 -6.63 10.11
CA ALA A 14 -0.88 -5.99 11.37
C ALA A 14 0.21 -6.74 12.17
N SER A 15 0.21 -8.07 12.13
CA SER A 15 1.21 -8.92 12.79
C SER A 15 2.54 -9.04 12.04
N ARG A 16 2.66 -8.47 10.84
CA ARG A 16 3.78 -8.70 9.90
C ARG A 16 4.57 -7.43 9.57
N ASN A 17 4.57 -6.43 10.46
CA ASN A 17 5.29 -5.18 10.27
C ASN A 17 5.00 -4.48 8.92
N THR A 18 3.79 -4.67 8.38
CA THR A 18 3.43 -4.22 7.05
C THR A 18 2.03 -3.61 7.09
N ARG A 19 1.75 -2.60 6.28
CA ARG A 19 0.42 -2.08 6.05
C ARG A 19 0.24 -1.59 4.62
N LEU A 20 -1.00 -1.45 4.21
CA LEU A 20 -1.40 -0.63 3.09
C LEU A 20 -1.50 0.84 3.52
N SER A 21 -0.90 1.72 2.71
CA SER A 21 -0.97 3.17 2.85
C SER A 21 -1.40 3.81 1.53
N GLN A 22 -1.86 5.05 1.58
CA GLN A 22 -2.16 5.83 0.37
C GLN A 22 -1.14 6.96 0.24
N ALA A 23 -0.54 7.08 -0.93
CA ALA A 23 0.30 8.21 -1.27
C ALA A 23 -0.55 9.47 -1.44
N ILE A 24 -0.06 10.59 -0.91
CA ILE A 24 -0.58 11.91 -1.26
C ILE A 24 -0.04 12.25 -2.65
N MET A 25 -0.93 12.35 -3.63
CA MET A 25 -0.56 12.64 -5.03
C MET A 25 -0.89 14.10 -5.35
N PHE A 26 0.10 14.85 -5.81
CA PHE A 26 -0.06 16.22 -6.30
C PHE A 26 -0.15 16.22 -7.82
N GLY A 27 -1.27 15.74 -8.37
CA GLY A 27 -1.52 15.63 -9.81
C GLY A 27 -2.46 14.47 -10.15
N GLU A 28 -2.84 14.36 -11.42
CA GLU A 28 -3.60 13.20 -11.91
C GLU A 28 -2.73 11.94 -11.84
N ALA A 29 -3.22 10.94 -11.10
CA ALA A 29 -2.56 9.65 -10.98
C ALA A 29 -3.35 8.59 -11.74
N LYS A 30 -2.66 7.81 -12.56
CA LYS A 30 -3.24 6.68 -13.31
C LYS A 30 -3.48 5.43 -12.46
N HIS A 31 -3.29 5.53 -11.15
CA HIS A 31 -3.49 4.47 -10.18
C HIS A 31 -4.10 5.05 -8.90
N PRO A 32 -4.76 4.23 -8.05
CA PRO A 32 -5.47 4.72 -6.85
C PRO A 32 -4.54 5.13 -5.69
N GLY A 33 -3.26 5.39 -5.96
CA GLY A 33 -2.29 5.82 -4.93
C GLY A 33 -1.96 4.78 -3.84
N LEU A 34 -2.45 3.53 -3.96
CA LEU A 34 -2.28 2.52 -2.92
C LEU A 34 -0.87 1.93 -2.93
N MET A 35 -0.22 1.93 -1.77
CA MET A 35 1.09 1.36 -1.53
C MET A 35 1.02 0.26 -0.47
N ILE A 36 1.94 -0.70 -0.57
CA ILE A 36 2.28 -1.58 0.55
C ILE A 36 3.60 -1.08 1.15
N GLU A 37 3.63 -0.92 2.47
CA GLU A 37 4.78 -0.37 3.18
C GLU A 37 5.09 -1.16 4.46
N THR A 38 6.38 -1.31 4.75
CA THR A 38 6.85 -1.83 6.04
C THR A 38 6.98 -0.72 7.06
N HIS A 39 6.88 -1.02 8.36
CA HIS A 39 7.19 -0.02 9.39
C HIS A 39 8.66 -0.09 9.78
N GLN A 40 9.25 1.08 10.03
CA GLN A 40 10.59 1.17 10.58
C GLN A 40 10.53 0.98 12.10
N ILE A 41 10.89 -0.22 12.56
CA ILE A 41 10.96 -0.57 13.99
C ILE A 41 12.18 0.12 14.63
N ASP A 42 13.36 -0.08 14.05
CA ASP A 42 14.61 0.49 14.54
C ASP A 42 14.87 1.89 13.97
N LYS A 43 14.88 2.90 14.84
CA LYS A 43 15.11 4.30 14.46
C LYS A 43 16.58 4.69 14.68
N GLY A 44 17.09 5.62 13.87
CA GLY A 44 18.45 6.14 13.97
C GLY A 44 19.22 6.16 12.65
N ARG A 45 20.44 6.71 12.68
CA ARG A 45 21.36 6.74 11.53
C ARG A 45 21.91 5.34 11.25
N GLY A 46 21.96 4.95 9.97
CA GLY A 46 22.48 3.65 9.55
C GLY A 46 21.53 2.44 9.75
N LYS A 47 20.36 2.64 10.37
CA LYS A 47 19.33 1.60 10.48
C LYS A 47 18.56 1.45 9.16
N MET A 48 18.12 0.21 8.88
CA MET A 48 17.29 -0.08 7.71
C MET A 48 16.04 0.80 7.74
N LYS A 49 15.72 1.37 6.57
CA LYS A 49 14.53 2.21 6.40
C LYS A 49 13.34 1.34 6.04
N ALA A 50 12.14 1.83 6.39
CA ALA A 50 10.91 1.32 5.82
C ALA A 50 10.99 1.37 4.30
N VAL A 51 10.41 0.37 3.65
CA VAL A 51 10.32 0.28 2.19
C VAL A 51 8.84 0.32 1.81
N SER A 52 8.52 1.06 0.76
CA SER A 52 7.19 1.10 0.17
C SER A 52 7.24 0.83 -1.33
N MET A 53 6.16 0.28 -1.86
CA MET A 53 5.98 0.11 -3.30
C MET A 53 4.51 0.29 -3.67
N PHE A 54 4.26 0.88 -4.83
CA PHE A 54 2.92 0.97 -5.39
C PHE A 54 2.41 -0.40 -5.81
N LEU A 55 1.13 -0.63 -5.57
CA LEU A 55 0.47 -1.85 -6.00
C LEU A 55 0.04 -1.76 -7.46
N THR A 56 0.31 -2.83 -8.21
CA THR A 56 -0.19 -3.01 -9.59
C THR A 56 -1.53 -3.75 -9.62
N TYR A 57 -1.95 -4.34 -8.50
CA TYR A 57 -3.25 -4.99 -8.32
C TYR A 57 -3.80 -4.71 -6.92
N CYS A 58 -5.12 -4.68 -6.78
CA CYS A 58 -5.78 -4.68 -5.50
C CYS A 58 -5.46 -5.97 -4.74
N ALA A 59 -4.83 -5.85 -3.57
CA ALA A 59 -4.47 -6.99 -2.71
C ALA A 59 -5.69 -7.75 -2.13
N PHE A 60 -6.92 -7.29 -2.39
CA PHE A 60 -8.16 -7.93 -1.94
C PHE A 60 -8.90 -8.61 -3.10
N CYS A 61 -9.35 -7.84 -4.09
CA CYS A 61 -10.18 -8.35 -5.18
C CYS A 61 -9.40 -8.67 -6.46
N GLY A 62 -8.08 -8.42 -6.50
CA GLY A 62 -7.25 -8.71 -7.67
C GLY A 62 -7.46 -7.77 -8.86
N THR A 63 -8.25 -6.70 -8.72
CA THR A 63 -8.41 -5.69 -9.78
C THR A 63 -7.06 -5.06 -10.12
N LYS A 64 -6.69 -5.05 -11.40
CA LYS A 64 -5.46 -4.41 -11.87
C LYS A 64 -5.55 -2.89 -11.72
N TYR A 65 -4.45 -2.25 -11.36
CA TYR A 65 -4.29 -0.81 -11.28
C TYR A 65 -3.34 -0.33 -12.39
N GLY A 66 -3.47 0.95 -12.78
CA GLY A 66 -2.64 1.55 -13.82
C GLY A 66 -3.37 1.71 -15.15
N GLU A 67 -2.65 2.23 -16.15
CA GLU A 67 -3.17 2.49 -17.50
C GLU A 67 -3.65 1.22 -18.21
N ASP A 68 -3.05 0.08 -17.87
CA ASP A 68 -3.36 -1.23 -18.48
C ASP A 68 -4.45 -2.00 -17.70
N ALA A 69 -5.19 -1.33 -16.81
CA ALA A 69 -6.38 -1.88 -16.17
C ALA A 69 -7.56 -1.81 -17.15
N ALA A 70 -8.18 -2.96 -17.42
CA ALA A 70 -9.28 -3.11 -18.38
C ALA A 70 -10.52 -2.30 -18.01
#